data_AF-A0A976LJN1-F1
#
_entry.id   AF-A0A976LJN1-F1
#
_cell.length_a   1.000
_cell.length_b   1.000
_cell.length_c   1.000
_cell.angle_alpha   90.00
_cell.angle_beta   90.00
_cell.angle_gamma   90.00
#
_symmetry.space_group_name_H-M   'P 1'
#
loop_
_entity.id
_entity.type
_entity.pdbx_description
1 polymer ?
#
loop_
_entity_poly.entity_id
_entity_poly.type
_entity_poly.pdbx_seq_one_letter_code
_entity_poly.pdbx_strand_id
1 'polypeptide(L)'
;YKKELKSGKVNPRDLKKKLALEIVRMYHSAGEAEKAEKEFDKVFQKKELPSVIPQAKMKQGEMNVLDFLVKLKMAPSKSEAKRLILQNGVRIGGEVQKDWKKTVKTKKGLIVQVGKRKFIKLA
;
A
#
# COMPACT_ATOMS: atom_id res chain seq x y z
N TYR A 1 -18.44 22.39 -6.11
CA TYR A 1 -18.56 21.25 -5.16
C TYR A 1 -19.95 21.04 -4.53
N LYS A 2 -20.41 21.81 -3.52
CA LYS A 2 -21.65 21.49 -2.75
C LYS A 2 -22.95 21.49 -3.58
N LYS A 3 -23.07 22.39 -4.56
CA LYS A 3 -24.21 22.43 -5.52
C LYS A 3 -24.21 21.23 -6.48
N GLU A 4 -23.06 20.90 -7.05
CA GLU A 4 -22.89 19.76 -7.97
C GLU A 4 -23.19 18.42 -7.28
N LEU A 5 -22.75 18.25 -6.03
CA LEU A 5 -22.98 17.03 -5.25
C LEU A 5 -24.48 16.80 -4.96
N LYS A 6 -25.24 17.89 -4.74
CA LYS A 6 -26.70 17.84 -4.58
C LYS A 6 -27.45 17.54 -5.89
N SER A 7 -26.85 17.84 -7.03
CA SER A 7 -27.49 17.62 -8.33
C SER A 7 -27.51 16.17 -8.79
N GLY A 8 -26.71 15.29 -8.17
CA GLY A 8 -26.57 13.87 -8.55
C GLY A 8 -25.88 13.63 -9.90
N LYS A 9 -25.64 14.68 -10.71
CA LYS A 9 -25.05 14.60 -12.06
C LYS A 9 -23.54 14.30 -12.05
N VAL A 10 -22.89 14.33 -10.90
CA VAL A 10 -21.43 14.18 -10.78
C VAL A 10 -21.09 13.13 -9.72
N ASN A 11 -20.16 12.24 -10.04
CA ASN A 11 -19.72 11.24 -9.09
C ASN A 11 -19.00 11.91 -7.90
N PRO A 12 -19.41 11.65 -6.64
CA PRO A 12 -18.75 12.19 -5.46
C PRO A 12 -17.24 11.92 -5.40
N ARG A 13 -16.78 10.81 -6.01
CA ARG A 13 -15.35 10.49 -6.13
C ARG A 13 -14.60 11.54 -6.94
N ASP A 14 -15.15 11.98 -8.06
CA ASP A 14 -14.46 12.89 -8.97
C ASP A 14 -14.38 14.30 -8.37
N LEU A 15 -15.40 14.71 -7.61
CA LEU A 15 -15.36 15.95 -6.83
C LEU A 15 -14.30 15.89 -5.71
N LYS A 16 -14.18 14.76 -5.00
CA LYS A 16 -13.12 14.57 -4.00
C LYS A 16 -11.72 14.62 -4.63
N LYS A 17 -11.58 14.04 -5.82
CA LYS A 17 -10.31 14.02 -6.56
C LYS A 17 -9.89 15.44 -6.98
N LYS A 18 -10.81 16.22 -7.55
CA LYS A 18 -10.57 17.63 -7.92
C LYS A 18 -10.19 18.48 -6.71
N LEU A 19 -10.92 18.36 -5.60
CA LEU A 19 -10.60 19.10 -4.37
C LEU A 19 -9.22 18.72 -3.82
N ALA A 20 -8.87 17.43 -3.82
CA ALA A 20 -7.54 16.99 -3.40
C ALA A 20 -6.43 17.57 -4.29
N LEU A 21 -6.64 17.61 -5.61
CA LEU A 21 -5.70 18.22 -6.56
C LEU A 21 -5.51 19.71 -6.28
N GLU A 22 -6.58 20.46 -6.04
CA GLU A 22 -6.51 21.89 -5.70
C GLU A 22 -5.71 22.12 -4.40
N ILE A 23 -5.95 21.30 -3.37
CA ILE A 23 -5.20 21.39 -2.11
C ILE A 23 -3.71 21.13 -2.34
N VAL A 24 -3.35 20.08 -3.07
CA VAL A 24 -1.93 19.79 -3.34
C VAL A 24 -1.30 20.92 -4.16
N ARG A 25 -2.01 21.49 -5.15
CA ARG A 25 -1.53 22.65 -5.93
C ARG A 25 -1.34 23.93 -5.10
N MET A 26 -2.07 24.09 -3.99
CA MET A 26 -1.88 25.25 -3.11
C MET A 26 -0.57 25.18 -2.32
N TYR A 27 -0.12 23.98 -1.96
CA TYR A 27 1.09 23.77 -1.15
C TYR A 27 2.30 23.25 -1.94
N HIS A 28 2.11 22.82 -3.18
CA HIS A 28 3.14 22.27 -4.07
C HIS A 28 2.97 22.79 -5.51
N SER A 29 3.94 22.51 -6.38
CA SER A 29 3.83 22.91 -7.80
C SER A 29 2.72 22.15 -8.54
N ALA A 30 2.22 22.74 -9.64
CA ALA A 30 1.22 22.09 -10.50
C ALA A 30 1.67 20.71 -11.00
N GLY A 31 2.97 20.56 -11.30
CA GLY A 31 3.55 19.29 -11.75
C GLY A 31 3.57 18.22 -10.64
N GLU A 32 3.85 18.61 -9.39
CA GLU A 32 3.80 17.68 -8.24
C GLU A 32 2.38 17.20 -7.96
N ALA A 33 1.38 18.08 -8.10
CA ALA A 33 -0.01 17.73 -7.92
C ALA A 33 -0.51 16.71 -8.96
N GLU A 34 -0.13 16.87 -10.23
CA GLU A 34 -0.47 15.91 -11.29
C GLU A 34 0.23 14.55 -11.10
N LYS A 35 1.49 14.56 -10.63
CA LYS A 35 2.19 13.31 -10.27
C LYS A 35 1.46 12.60 -9.12
N ALA A 36 1.07 13.33 -8.08
CA ALA A 36 0.34 12.77 -6.94
C ALA A 36 -1.01 12.18 -7.37
N GLU A 37 -1.72 12.85 -8.28
CA GLU A 37 -2.97 12.34 -8.86
C GLU A 37 -2.76 11.02 -9.61
N LYS A 38 -1.77 10.98 -10.52
CA LYS A 38 -1.43 9.77 -11.29
C LYS A 38 -1.00 8.62 -10.39
N GLU A 39 -0.23 8.91 -9.34
CA GLU A 39 0.20 7.94 -8.35
C GLU A 39 -0.99 7.39 -7.53
N PHE A 40 -1.94 8.25 -7.16
CA PHE A 40 -3.16 7.82 -6.48
C PHE A 40 -3.99 6.88 -7.36
N ASP A 41 -4.19 7.22 -8.64
CA ASP A 41 -4.92 6.36 -9.57
C ASP A 41 -4.20 5.02 -9.76
N LYS A 42 -2.88 5.04 -9.89
CA LYS A 42 -2.05 3.83 -10.02
C LYS A 42 -2.23 2.89 -8.82
N VAL A 43 -2.05 3.39 -7.61
CA VAL A 43 -2.07 2.56 -6.39
C VAL A 43 -3.48 2.14 -6.00
N PHE A 44 -4.45 3.07 -6.03
CA PHE A 44 -5.77 2.84 -5.47
C PHE A 44 -6.83 2.44 -6.50
N GLN A 45 -6.74 2.95 -7.74
CA GLN A 45 -7.69 2.62 -8.80
C GLN A 45 -7.22 1.42 -9.62
N LYS A 46 -5.95 1.38 -10.05
CA LYS A 46 -5.38 0.29 -10.85
C LYS A 46 -4.81 -0.86 -10.02
N LYS A 47 -4.68 -0.68 -8.70
CA LYS A 47 -4.08 -1.68 -7.77
C LYS A 47 -2.64 -2.05 -8.13
N GLU A 48 -1.92 -1.12 -8.75
CA GLU A 48 -0.52 -1.26 -9.09
C GLU A 48 0.37 -0.88 -7.89
N LEU A 49 1.66 -1.17 -8.00
CA LEU A 49 2.63 -0.83 -6.97
C LEU A 49 2.93 0.68 -6.96
N PRO A 50 3.14 1.27 -5.76
CA PRO A 50 3.62 2.64 -5.67
C PRO A 50 4.95 2.82 -6.39
N SER A 51 5.16 3.98 -6.99
CA SER A 51 6.42 4.38 -7.63
C SER A 51 7.54 4.54 -6.59
N VAL A 52 7.20 4.93 -5.36
CA VAL A 52 8.13 4.97 -4.22
C VAL A 52 7.66 3.99 -3.16
N ILE A 53 8.44 2.92 -2.95
CA ILE A 53 8.18 1.92 -1.91
C ILE A 53 9.22 2.09 -0.80
N PRO A 54 8.80 2.25 0.47
CA PRO A 54 9.69 2.24 1.62
C PRO A 54 10.61 1.01 1.61
N GLN A 55 11.90 1.24 1.81
CA GLN A 55 12.90 0.17 1.82
C GLN A 55 13.20 -0.29 3.24
N ALA A 56 13.31 -1.60 3.43
CA ALA A 56 13.77 -2.18 4.69
C ALA A 56 14.99 -3.06 4.45
N LYS A 57 16.05 -2.84 5.23
CA LYS A 57 17.22 -3.71 5.24
C LYS A 57 16.95 -4.92 6.12
N MET A 58 17.14 -6.11 5.57
CA MET A 58 16.99 -7.36 6.31
C MET A 58 18.06 -8.36 5.86
N LYS A 59 18.66 -9.10 6.80
CA LYS A 59 19.60 -10.17 6.45
C LYS A 59 18.88 -11.23 5.62
N GLN A 60 19.59 -11.73 4.60
CA GLN A 60 19.11 -12.85 3.80
C GLN A 60 19.03 -14.11 4.65
N GLY A 61 18.02 -14.92 4.42
CA GLY A 61 17.78 -16.15 5.16
C GLY A 61 16.34 -16.64 4.98
N GLU A 62 15.98 -17.61 5.81
CA GLU A 62 14.64 -18.15 5.89
C GLU A 62 14.07 -17.87 7.28
N MET A 63 12.83 -17.40 7.33
CA MET A 63 12.15 -17.24 8.61
C MET A 63 10.65 -17.41 8.47
N ASN A 64 9.99 -17.76 9.57
CA ASN A 64 8.54 -17.87 9.58
C ASN A 64 7.89 -16.54 9.18
N VAL A 65 6.83 -16.60 8.39
CA VAL A 65 6.12 -15.41 7.87
C VAL A 65 5.64 -14.47 8.99
N LEU A 66 5.27 -14.98 10.16
CA LEU A 66 4.84 -14.16 11.29
C LEU A 66 6.01 -13.33 11.85
N ASP A 67 7.15 -13.98 12.05
CA ASP A 67 8.39 -13.32 12.50
C ASP A 67 8.89 -12.30 11.48
N PHE A 68 8.77 -12.64 10.20
CA PHE A 68 9.10 -11.75 9.09
C PHE A 68 8.28 -10.46 9.13
N LEU A 69 6.95 -10.56 9.24
CA LEU A 69 6.04 -9.40 9.27
C LEU A 69 6.25 -8.50 10.50
N VAL A 70 6.53 -9.10 11.66
CA VAL A 70 6.80 -8.35 12.89
C VAL A 70 8.15 -7.64 12.81
N LYS A 71 9.20 -8.31 12.32
CA LYS A 71 10.53 -7.67 12.15
C LYS A 71 10.50 -6.52 11.14
N LEU A 72 9.68 -6.62 10.10
CA LEU A 72 9.44 -5.52 9.16
C LEU A 72 8.56 -4.40 9.72
N LYS A 73 8.11 -4.50 10.99
CA LYS A 73 7.14 -3.57 11.62
C LYS A 73 5.85 -3.43 10.82
N MET A 74 5.51 -4.46 10.03
CA MET A 74 4.28 -4.50 9.23
C MET A 74 3.09 -4.98 10.05
N ALA A 75 3.36 -5.74 11.12
CA ALA A 75 2.39 -6.12 12.15
C ALA A 75 2.98 -5.82 13.54
N PRO A 76 2.15 -5.35 14.50
CA PRO A 76 2.58 -5.07 15.87
C PRO A 76 2.91 -6.34 16.67
N SER A 77 2.34 -7.49 16.32
CA SER A 77 2.58 -8.76 17.01
C SER A 77 2.40 -9.96 16.08
N LYS A 78 2.88 -11.15 16.50
CA LYS A 78 2.71 -12.40 15.75
C LYS A 78 1.23 -12.79 15.59
N SER A 79 0.43 -12.55 16.63
CA SER A 79 -1.02 -12.80 16.60
C SER A 79 -1.72 -11.92 15.57
N GLU A 80 -1.32 -10.64 15.49
CA GLU A 80 -1.85 -9.73 14.48
C GLU A 80 -1.40 -10.11 13.06
N ALA A 81 -0.14 -10.49 12.89
CA ALA A 81 0.36 -11.02 11.62
C ALA A 81 -0.44 -12.25 11.16
N LYS A 82 -0.74 -13.17 12.08
CA LYS A 82 -1.55 -14.36 11.79
C LYS A 82 -2.96 -13.98 11.36
N ARG A 83 -3.60 -13.04 12.07
CA ARG A 83 -4.93 -12.53 11.70
C ARG A 83 -4.93 -11.94 10.29
N LEU A 84 -3.94 -11.12 9.96
CA LEU A 84 -3.82 -10.49 8.63
C LEU A 84 -3.63 -11.52 7.51
N ILE A 85 -2.86 -12.58 7.76
CA ILE A 85 -2.67 -13.69 6.80
C ILE A 85 -3.98 -14.45 6.59
N LEU A 86 -4.67 -14.84 7.67
CA LEU A 86 -5.95 -15.56 7.60
C LEU A 86 -7.05 -14.74 6.90
N GLN A 87 -6.99 -13.42 7.01
CA GLN A 87 -7.90 -12.50 6.31
C GLN A 87 -7.49 -12.19 4.87
N ASN A 88 -6.49 -12.89 4.30
CA ASN A 88 -5.95 -12.63 2.96
C ASN A 88 -5.40 -11.19 2.79
N GLY A 89 -5.01 -10.55 3.89
CA GLY A 89 -4.53 -9.18 3.94
C GLY A 89 -3.03 -9.03 3.69
N VAL A 90 -2.28 -10.13 3.53
CA VAL A 90 -0.84 -10.11 3.31
C VAL A 90 -0.51 -10.64 1.92
N ARG A 91 0.28 -9.88 1.17
CA ARG A 91 0.88 -10.33 -0.09
C ARG A 91 2.40 -10.26 -0.04
N ILE A 92 3.05 -11.30 -0.54
CA ILE A 92 4.52 -11.41 -0.58
C ILE A 92 4.90 -11.78 -2.01
N GLY A 93 5.73 -10.96 -2.66
CA GLY A 93 6.11 -11.19 -4.06
C GLY A 93 4.95 -11.08 -5.06
N GLY A 94 3.84 -10.43 -4.67
CA GLY A 94 2.63 -10.31 -5.50
C GLY A 94 1.55 -11.36 -5.21
N GLU A 95 1.88 -12.44 -4.50
CA GLU A 95 0.94 -13.51 -4.17
C GLU A 95 0.32 -13.34 -2.79
N VAL A 96 -0.96 -13.70 -2.65
CA VAL A 96 -1.65 -13.69 -1.35
C VAL A 96 -1.13 -14.84 -0.49
N GLN A 97 -0.56 -14.51 0.66
CA GLN A 97 -0.09 -15.50 1.60
C GLN A 97 -1.24 -15.94 2.50
N LYS A 98 -1.63 -17.22 2.38
CA LYS A 98 -2.72 -17.83 3.17
C LYS A 98 -2.23 -18.66 4.35
N ASP A 99 -1.00 -19.19 4.25
CA ASP A 99 -0.43 -20.06 5.26
C ASP A 99 0.49 -19.28 6.22
N TRP A 100 0.14 -19.29 7.50
CA TRP A 100 0.91 -18.62 8.55
C TRP A 100 2.08 -19.47 9.07
N LYS A 101 2.14 -20.77 8.72
CA LYS A 101 3.25 -21.66 9.07
C LYS A 101 4.40 -21.60 8.05
N LYS A 102 4.15 -21.05 6.86
CA LYS A 102 5.12 -20.98 5.77
C LYS A 102 6.35 -20.14 6.15
N THR A 103 7.50 -20.58 5.68
CA THR A 103 8.76 -19.84 5.71
C THR A 103 8.88 -18.92 4.50
N VAL A 104 9.40 -17.72 4.71
CA VAL A 104 9.68 -16.74 3.66
C VAL A 104 11.19 -16.63 3.49
N LYS A 105 11.64 -16.77 2.24
CA LYS A 105 13.02 -16.48 1.84
C LYS A 105 13.21 -14.98 1.69
N THR A 106 14.01 -14.36 2.55
CA THR A 106 14.29 -12.93 2.50
C THR A 106 15.30 -12.65 1.40
N LYS A 107 14.79 -12.31 0.20
CA LYS A 107 15.62 -11.96 -0.96
C LYS A 107 15.58 -10.46 -1.21
N LYS A 108 16.69 -9.91 -1.71
CA LYS A 108 16.75 -8.50 -2.15
C LYS A 108 15.70 -8.26 -3.23
N GLY A 109 14.97 -7.15 -3.12
CA GLY A 109 13.91 -6.77 -4.04
C GLY A 109 12.54 -7.39 -3.74
N LEU A 110 12.42 -8.27 -2.74
CA LEU A 110 11.13 -8.84 -2.34
C LEU A 110 10.19 -7.73 -1.85
N ILE A 111 8.99 -7.68 -2.42
CA ILE A 111 7.95 -6.72 -2.04
C ILE A 111 6.95 -7.40 -1.11
N VAL A 112 6.68 -6.74 0.01
CA VAL A 112 5.70 -7.15 1.01
C VAL A 112 4.62 -6.09 1.08
N GLN A 113 3.37 -6.52 0.92
CA GLN A 113 2.21 -5.68 1.03
C GLN A 113 1.31 -6.17 2.16
N VAL A 114 0.91 -5.26 3.04
CA VAL A 114 -0.08 -5.50 4.09
C VAL A 114 -1.26 -4.54 3.86
N GLY A 115 -2.42 -5.13 3.59
CA GLY A 115 -3.64 -4.42 3.21
C GLY A 115 -3.47 -3.63 1.91
N LYS A 116 -4.18 -2.52 1.79
CA LYS A 116 -4.18 -1.67 0.58
C LYS A 116 -3.14 -0.55 0.60
N ARG A 117 -2.50 -0.29 1.74
CA ARG A 117 -1.72 0.95 1.98
C ARG A 117 -0.29 0.74 2.47
N LYS A 118 0.05 -0.42 3.05
CA LYS A 118 1.39 -0.65 3.58
C LYS A 118 2.18 -1.50 2.61
N PHE A 119 3.26 -0.93 2.06
CA PHE A 119 4.18 -1.60 1.15
C PHE A 119 5.60 -1.42 1.68
N ILE A 120 6.40 -2.49 1.64
CA ILE A 120 7.83 -2.46 1.94
C ILE A 120 8.57 -3.29 0.89
N LYS A 121 9.71 -2.79 0.42
CA LYS A 121 10.64 -3.51 -0.45
C LYS A 121 11.91 -3.85 0.32
N LEU A 122 12.36 -5.10 0.25
CA LEU A 122 13.65 -5.49 0.84
C LEU A 122 14.81 -4.92 0.02
N ALA A 123 15.76 -4.26 0.69
CA ALA A 123 16.96 -3.66 0.09
C ALA A 123 18.23 -4.46 0.41
#